data_AF-A0A4Q1IT72-F1
#
_entry.id   AF-A0A4Q1IT72-F1
#
_cell.length_a   1.000
_cell.length_b   1.000
_cell.length_c   1.000
_cell.angle_alpha   90.00
_cell.angle_beta   90.00
_cell.angle_gamma   90.00
#
_symmetry.space_group_name_H-M   'P 1'
#
loop_
_entity.id
_entity.type
_entity.pdbx_description
1 polymer ?
#
loop_
_entity_poly.entity_id
_entity_poly.type
_entity_poly.pdbx_seq_one_letter_code
_entity_poly.pdbx_strand_id
1 'polypeptide(L)' 'MIANNIFKAIGDFFTNVLFTPFNSIRFMDNWWLQSTVSWIFIAITFAAFFYWLGELRKYKKAGNE' A
#
# COMPACT_ATOMS: atom_id res chain seq x y z
N MET A 1 29.51 16.75 0.43
CA MET A 1 29.26 15.31 0.67
C MET A 1 28.17 15.08 1.74
N ILE A 2 27.03 15.80 1.62
CA ILE A 2 25.89 15.73 2.58
C ILE A 2 24.71 14.98 1.94
N ALA A 3 24.50 15.15 0.63
CA ALA A 3 23.45 14.44 -0.10
C ALA A 3 23.52 12.91 0.10
N ASN A 4 24.71 12.31 -0.03
CA ASN A 4 24.90 10.87 0.21
C ASN A 4 24.56 10.44 1.64
N ASN A 5 24.74 11.32 2.64
CA ASN A 5 24.40 11.01 4.02
C ASN A 5 22.88 11.07 4.25
N ILE A 6 22.18 12.01 3.61
CA ILE A 6 20.71 12.08 3.67
C ILE A 6 20.09 10.84 3.01
N PHE A 7 20.55 10.47 1.81
CA PHE A 7 20.06 9.26 1.14
C PHE A 7 20.38 7.98 1.92
N LYS A 8 21.55 7.91 2.58
CA LYS A 8 21.90 6.78 3.45
C LYS A 8 21.02 6.71 4.70
N ALA A 9 20.74 7.85 5.35
CA ALA A 9 19.87 7.91 6.51
C ALA A 9 18.42 7.54 6.16
N ILE A 10 17.93 8.00 5.00
CA ILE A 10 16.63 7.57 4.47
C ILE A 10 16.63 6.06 4.22
N GLY A 11 17.65 5.53 3.53
CA GLY A 11 17.79 4.10 3.30
C GLY A 11 17.74 3.28 4.59
N ASP A 12 18.54 3.66 5.59
CA ASP A 12 18.56 3.01 6.90
C ASP A 12 17.20 3.09 7.61
N PHE A 13 16.51 4.21 7.54
CA PHE A 13 15.17 4.35 8.12
C PHE A 13 14.18 3.40 7.46
N PHE A 14 14.14 3.34 6.13
CA PHE A 14 13.22 2.45 5.43
C PHE A 14 13.57 0.98 5.66
N THR A 15 14.84 0.61 5.63
CA THR A 15 15.27 -0.80 5.78
C THR A 15 15.21 -1.30 7.22
N ASN A 16 15.72 -0.52 8.19
CA ASN A 16 15.91 -0.97 9.58
C ASN A 16 14.83 -0.49 10.55
N VAL A 17 13.95 0.43 10.13
CA VAL A 17 12.83 0.91 10.97
C VAL A 17 11.50 0.57 10.31
N LEU A 18 11.22 1.10 9.11
CA LEU A 18 9.91 0.95 8.48
C LEU A 18 9.63 -0.48 7.99
N PHE A 19 10.63 -1.14 7.41
CA PHE A 19 10.48 -2.48 6.82
C PHE A 19 10.95 -3.64 7.71
N THR A 20 11.34 -3.37 8.95
CA THR A 20 11.60 -4.42 9.96
C THR A 20 10.48 -5.44 10.10
N PRO A 21 9.19 -5.08 10.18
CA PRO A 21 8.11 -6.07 10.21
C PRO A 21 7.97 -6.86 8.90
N PHE A 22 8.38 -6.29 7.76
CA PHE A 22 8.39 -7.03 6.49
C PHE A 22 9.47 -8.11 6.45
N ASN A 23 10.60 -7.89 7.13
CA ASN A 23 11.65 -8.91 7.26
C ASN A 23 11.17 -10.12 8.08
N SER A 24 10.33 -9.94 9.09
CA SER A 24 9.83 -11.05 9.91
C SER A 24 8.75 -11.88 9.18
N ILE A 25 7.88 -11.25 8.40
CA ILE A 25 6.82 -11.97 7.65
C ILE A 25 7.33 -12.63 6.36
N ARG A 26 8.48 -12.19 5.81
CA ARG A 26 9.05 -12.72 4.55
C ARG A 26 9.37 -14.21 4.64
N PHE A 27 9.78 -14.70 5.79
CA PHE A 27 10.21 -16.10 6.00
C PHE A 27 9.13 -16.96 6.69
N MET A 28 7.87 -16.51 6.68
CA MET A 28 6.77 -17.31 7.20
C MET A 28 6.40 -18.44 6.23
N ASP A 29 6.24 -19.67 6.75
CA ASP A 29 5.83 -20.82 5.95
C ASP A 29 4.37 -20.73 5.47
N ASN A 30 3.54 -19.97 6.18
CA ASN A 30 2.13 -19.80 5.83
C ASN A 30 1.96 -18.71 4.77
N TRP A 31 1.68 -19.15 3.54
CA TRP A 31 1.50 -18.29 2.38
C TRP A 31 0.39 -17.23 2.54
N TRP A 32 -0.67 -17.52 3.30
CA TRP A 32 -1.75 -16.56 3.57
C TRP A 32 -1.27 -15.42 4.46
N LEU A 33 -0.49 -15.74 5.50
CA LEU A 33 0.06 -14.74 6.43
C LEU A 33 1.13 -13.88 5.75
N GLN A 34 2.03 -14.51 4.98
CA GLN A 34 3.03 -13.79 4.19
C GLN A 34 2.39 -12.81 3.20
N SER A 35 1.26 -13.17 2.60
CA SER A 35 0.56 -12.35 1.60
C SER A 35 -0.48 -11.39 2.20
N THR A 36 -0.65 -11.35 3.52
CA THR A 36 -1.73 -10.59 4.19
C THR A 36 -1.68 -9.10 3.84
N VAL A 37 -0.48 -8.52 3.75
CA VAL A 37 -0.32 -7.10 3.38
C VAL A 37 -0.79 -6.84 1.95
N SER A 38 -0.49 -7.74 1.01
CA SER A 38 -0.98 -7.65 -0.37
C SER A 38 -2.50 -7.73 -0.43
N TRP A 39 -3.11 -8.62 0.34
CA TRP A 39 -4.57 -8.73 0.45
C TRP A 39 -5.22 -7.44 0.96
N ILE A 40 -4.61 -6.79 1.95
CA ILE A 40 -5.09 -5.50 2.48
C ILE A 40 -5.04 -4.42 1.38
N PHE A 41 -3.93 -4.30 0.65
CA PHE A 41 -3.82 -3.32 -0.44
C PHE A 41 -4.84 -3.57 -1.55
N ILE A 42 -5.05 -4.83 -1.92
CA ILE A 42 -6.05 -5.22 -2.92
C ILE A 42 -7.45 -4.81 -2.43
N ALA A 43 -7.80 -5.11 -1.17
CA ALA A 43 -9.09 -4.77 -0.60
C ALA A 43 -9.34 -3.25 -0.58
N ILE A 44 -8.35 -2.45 -0.17
CA ILE A 44 -8.43 -0.98 -0.17
C ILE A 44 -8.63 -0.45 -1.60
N THR A 45 -7.87 -0.99 -2.56
CA THR A 45 -7.95 -0.58 -3.97
C THR A 45 -9.33 -0.89 -4.54
N PHE A 46 -9.87 -2.07 -4.28
CA PHE A 46 -11.22 -2.42 -4.70
C PHE A 46 -12.29 -1.55 -4.02
N ALA A 47 -12.17 -1.28 -2.72
CA ALA A 47 -13.11 -0.40 -2.01
C ALA A 47 -13.13 1.01 -2.62
N ALA A 48 -11.96 1.60 -2.88
CA ALA A 48 -11.83 2.89 -3.55
C ALA A 48 -12.39 2.86 -4.98
N PHE A 49 -12.12 1.79 -5.73
CA PHE A 49 -12.65 1.59 -7.08
C PHE A 49 -14.17 1.51 -7.10
N PHE A 50 -14.79 0.73 -6.21
CA PHE A 50 -16.25 0.63 -6.10
C PHE A 50 -16.89 1.94 -5.64
N TYR A 51 -16.26 2.66 -4.71
CA TYR A 51 -16.70 3.99 -4.32
C TYR A 51 -16.74 4.93 -5.54
N TRP A 52 -15.65 4.97 -6.31
CA TRP A 52 -15.55 5.85 -7.49
C TRP A 52 -16.55 5.47 -8.58
N LEU A 53 -16.74 4.18 -8.85
CA LEU A 53 -17.77 3.69 -9.77
C LEU A 53 -19.18 4.08 -9.31
N GLY A 54 -19.44 4.01 -8.00
CA GLY A 54 -20.69 4.47 -7.42
C GLY A 54 -20.91 5.97 -7.66
N GLU A 55 -19.88 6.77 -7.48
CA GLU A 55 -19.93 8.21 -7.69
C GLU A 55 -20.17 8.57 -9.16
N LEU A 56 -19.46 7.93 -10.09
CA LEU A 56 -19.71 8.08 -11.53
C LEU A 56 -21.16 7.76 -11.92
N ARG A 57 -21.77 6.74 -11.31
CA ARG A 57 -23.18 6.41 -11.56
C ARG A 57 -24.13 7.48 -11.02
N LYS A 58 -23.81 8.10 -9.88
CA LYS A 58 -24.60 9.23 -9.34
C LYS A 58 -24.50 10.44 -10.26
N TYR A 59 -23.31 10.80 -10.71
CA TYR A 59 -23.10 11.89 -11.67
C TYR A 59 -23.90 11.66 -12.96
N LYS A 60 -23.80 10.46 -13.55
CA LYS A 60 -24.59 10.09 -14.74
C LYS A 60 -26.10 10.19 -14.50
N LYS A 61 -26.58 9.80 -13.32
CA LYS A 61 -28.02 9.88 -12.97
C LYS A 61 -28.48 11.31 -12.71
N ALA A 62 -27.59 12.19 -12.24
CA ALA A 62 -27.90 13.58 -11.96
C ALA A 62 -28.07 14.44 -13.22
N GLY A 63 -27.77 13.91 -14.42
CA GLY A 63 -27.90 14.64 -15.69
C GLY A 63 -26.80 15.67 -15.93
N ASN A 64 -25.76 15.66 -15.10
CA ASN A 64 -24.56 16.47 -15.27
C ASN A 64 -23.58 15.61 -16.07
N GLU A 65 -23.62 15.75 -17.39
CA GLU A 65 -22.67 15.11 -18.32
C GLU A 65 -21.22 15.54 -18.04
#